data_AF-A0A944R4Q9-F1
#
_entry.id   AF-A0A944R4Q9-F1
#
_cell.length_a   1.000
_cell.length_b   1.000
_cell.length_c   1.000
_cell.angle_alpha   90.00
_cell.angle_beta   90.00
_cell.angle_gamma   90.00
#
_symmetry.space_group_name_H-M   'P 1'
#
loop_
_entity.id
_entity.type
_entity.pdbx_description
1 polymer ?
#
loop_
_entity_poly.entity_id
_entity_poly.type
_entity_poly.pdbx_seq_one_letter_code
_entity_poly.pdbx_strand_id
1 'polypeptide(L)'
;MMVSKEIHGQSSFVLENDVVSLAITKQGGHMAPVVFGAANDQQIRPYYISPWQEEDRSDMPAEVLVPLRGDFFCLPFGGNAQAYQNQNHPVHGETATAEWTFVDSEEVESGISRLRLVLDTRVRKGRVTKEITLRDRHPVIYQRHCVEGFVGPSPVGHHAILEMPDEEGTFVISTSPFRLGMTNPGVFGDPAAGEYQMLAEGKSFCDLREIPTLFRDPAVVDCSRLPLRRGFTDLFAVVADAESLAGKPAWTAAVNTSENWAWFSLRDPRKLPMTAFWLENHGRHSFPWNGRNQCLGVEDICSYFAEGIAASARANLLTEQGIATAIDCTEDSPLDIRSIQAAVPVPVGFNRVEHIDFRDKCLRLISDSGSSVEVTVDHSFVLGDENCR
;
A
#
# COMPACT_ATOMS: atom_id res chain seq x y z
N MET A 1 -23.95 -10.47 10.52
CA MET A 1 -23.73 -10.45 11.99
C MET A 1 -22.24 -10.25 12.22
N MET A 2 -21.82 -9.12 12.77
CA MET A 2 -20.41 -8.86 13.03
C MET A 2 -19.90 -9.79 14.14
N VAL A 3 -18.82 -10.52 13.86
CA VAL A 3 -18.09 -11.23 14.91
C VAL A 3 -16.77 -10.48 15.09
N SER A 4 -16.67 -9.69 16.15
CA SER A 4 -15.36 -9.28 16.65
C SER A 4 -14.59 -10.56 16.97
N LYS A 5 -13.54 -10.87 16.21
CA LYS A 5 -12.71 -12.07 16.37
C LYS A 5 -11.29 -11.68 16.74
N GLU A 6 -10.65 -12.49 17.56
CA GLU A 6 -9.21 -12.39 17.75
C GLU A 6 -8.51 -13.16 16.62
N ILE A 7 -7.64 -12.47 15.87
CA ILE A 7 -6.90 -13.04 14.74
C ILE A 7 -5.45 -12.57 14.86
N HIS A 8 -4.53 -13.52 15.03
CA HIS A 8 -3.11 -13.28 15.31
C HIS A 8 -2.93 -12.33 16.52
N GLY A 9 -3.60 -12.62 17.63
CA GLY A 9 -3.57 -11.80 18.84
C GLY A 9 -4.20 -10.39 18.71
N GLN A 10 -4.86 -10.07 17.59
CA GLN A 10 -5.47 -8.76 17.38
C GLN A 10 -6.99 -8.86 17.29
N SER A 11 -7.70 -8.06 18.09
CA SER A 11 -9.15 -7.87 17.91
C SER A 11 -9.41 -7.31 16.51
N SER A 12 -10.28 -7.97 15.77
CA SER A 12 -10.51 -7.70 14.35
C SER A 12 -11.99 -7.73 13.98
N PHE A 13 -12.33 -6.93 12.98
CA PHE A 13 -13.59 -6.92 12.26
C PHE A 13 -13.47 -7.78 11.00
N VAL A 14 -14.50 -8.55 10.66
CA VAL A 14 -14.45 -9.48 9.52
C VAL A 14 -15.52 -9.12 8.50
N LEU A 15 -15.17 -9.19 7.21
CA LEU A 15 -16.08 -9.07 6.08
C LEU A 15 -15.73 -10.17 5.08
N GLU A 16 -16.74 -10.87 4.57
CA GLU A 16 -16.54 -11.98 3.63
C GLU A 16 -17.71 -12.11 2.66
N ASN A 17 -17.42 -12.66 1.47
CA ASN A 17 -18.37 -13.23 0.53
C ASN A 17 -17.77 -14.53 -0.04
N ASP A 18 -18.38 -15.08 -1.10
CA ASP A 18 -17.96 -16.36 -1.67
C ASP A 18 -16.53 -16.38 -2.25
N VAL A 19 -15.94 -15.23 -2.57
CA VAL A 19 -14.66 -15.14 -3.29
C VAL A 19 -13.60 -14.28 -2.60
N VAL A 20 -13.96 -13.51 -1.57
CA VAL A 20 -13.04 -12.72 -0.76
C VAL A 20 -13.44 -12.81 0.71
N SER A 21 -12.48 -13.12 1.58
CA SER A 21 -12.62 -12.92 3.03
C SER A 21 -11.49 -12.06 3.54
N LEU A 22 -11.78 -11.15 4.47
CA LEU A 22 -10.79 -10.26 5.05
C LEU A 22 -11.07 -9.98 6.52
N ALA A 23 -9.98 -9.66 7.24
CA ALA A 23 -10.03 -9.14 8.59
C ALA A 23 -9.36 -7.76 8.67
N ILE A 24 -9.92 -6.88 9.50
CA ILE A 24 -9.40 -5.54 9.77
C ILE A 24 -9.18 -5.40 11.27
N THR A 25 -7.96 -5.10 11.71
CA THR A 25 -7.68 -4.88 13.13
C THR A 25 -8.49 -3.68 13.65
N LYS A 26 -8.94 -3.76 14.91
CA LYS A 26 -9.48 -2.58 15.60
C LYS A 26 -8.42 -1.50 15.73
N GLN A 27 -7.22 -1.89 16.17
CA GLN A 27 -6.08 -0.99 16.28
C GLN A 27 -5.46 -0.73 14.91
N GLY A 28 -5.45 0.53 14.47
CA GLY A 28 -4.85 0.99 13.22
C GLY A 28 -5.60 0.61 11.94
N GLY A 29 -6.63 -0.23 11.99
CA GLY A 29 -7.42 -0.57 10.81
C GLY A 29 -6.65 -1.35 9.74
N HIS A 30 -5.67 -2.17 10.13
CA HIS A 30 -4.81 -2.97 9.23
C HIS A 30 -5.58 -4.16 8.68
N MET A 31 -5.59 -4.30 7.35
CA MET A 31 -6.40 -5.25 6.60
C MET A 31 -5.59 -6.49 6.22
N ALA A 32 -5.48 -7.44 7.16
CA ALA A 32 -5.07 -8.82 6.92
C ALA A 32 -5.51 -9.71 8.11
N PRO A 33 -5.58 -11.05 7.93
CA PRO A 33 -5.42 -11.77 6.67
C PRO A 33 -6.50 -11.42 5.64
N VAL A 34 -6.18 -11.62 4.36
CA VAL A 34 -7.15 -11.63 3.26
C VAL A 34 -6.94 -12.91 2.45
N VAL A 35 -8.04 -13.52 2.06
CA VAL A 35 -8.07 -14.65 1.13
C VAL A 35 -8.86 -14.24 -0.10
N PHE A 36 -8.26 -14.40 -1.27
CA PHE A 36 -8.95 -14.31 -2.57
C PHE A 36 -9.15 -15.72 -3.14
N GLY A 37 -10.29 -15.94 -3.78
CA GLY A 37 -10.69 -17.23 -4.36
C GLY A 37 -11.71 -17.98 -3.51
N ALA A 38 -12.60 -18.72 -4.18
CA ALA A 38 -13.61 -19.54 -3.51
C ALA A 38 -12.98 -20.71 -2.76
N ALA A 39 -13.70 -21.28 -1.79
CA ALA A 39 -13.19 -22.36 -0.93
C ALA A 39 -12.77 -23.64 -1.69
N ASN A 40 -13.37 -23.89 -2.86
CA ASN A 40 -13.08 -25.06 -3.70
C ASN A 40 -12.10 -24.75 -4.86
N ASP A 41 -11.60 -23.51 -4.94
CA ASP A 41 -10.64 -23.05 -5.96
C ASP A 41 -9.26 -22.80 -5.32
N GLN A 42 -8.31 -22.31 -6.11
CA GLN A 42 -7.03 -21.80 -5.57
C GLN A 42 -7.29 -20.59 -4.67
N GLN A 43 -6.85 -20.68 -3.41
CA GLN A 43 -6.91 -19.58 -2.46
C GLN A 43 -5.58 -18.83 -2.40
N ILE A 44 -5.62 -17.52 -2.60
CA ILE A 44 -4.44 -16.64 -2.63
C ILE A 44 -4.45 -15.77 -1.38
N ARG A 45 -3.31 -15.74 -0.66
CA ARG A 45 -3.09 -14.96 0.57
C ARG A 45 -1.87 -14.07 0.36
N PRO A 46 -2.01 -12.92 -0.31
CA PRO A 46 -0.86 -12.16 -0.77
C PRO A 46 -0.25 -11.27 0.33
N TYR A 47 -0.98 -11.02 1.41
CA TYR A 47 -0.63 -10.00 2.38
C TYR A 47 0.23 -10.53 3.52
N TYR A 48 1.25 -9.73 3.83
CA TYR A 48 2.14 -9.96 4.94
C TYR A 48 1.45 -9.82 6.30
N ILE A 49 1.88 -10.65 7.25
CA ILE A 49 1.56 -10.54 8.67
C ILE A 49 2.88 -10.64 9.43
N SER A 50 3.21 -9.64 10.24
CA SER A 50 4.49 -9.63 10.96
C SER A 50 4.68 -10.87 11.86
N PRO A 51 5.92 -11.41 12.00
CA PRO A 51 6.16 -12.64 12.75
C PRO A 51 6.06 -12.46 14.27
N TRP A 52 5.84 -11.23 14.76
CA TRP A 52 5.76 -10.89 16.19
C TRP A 52 4.35 -10.54 16.66
N GLN A 53 3.31 -10.76 15.85
CA GLN A 53 1.92 -10.38 16.20
C GLN A 53 1.46 -10.92 17.55
N GLU A 54 1.90 -12.13 17.91
CA GLU A 54 1.50 -12.86 19.11
C GLU A 54 2.53 -12.76 20.25
N GLU A 55 3.56 -11.94 20.07
CA GLU A 55 4.58 -11.67 21.08
C GLU A 55 4.18 -10.52 22.02
N ASP A 56 4.94 -10.33 23.10
CA ASP A 56 4.77 -9.17 23.99
C ASP A 56 5.02 -7.87 23.21
N ARG A 57 4.12 -6.91 23.42
CA ARG A 57 4.06 -5.64 22.69
C ARG A 57 4.52 -4.45 23.53
N SER A 58 4.77 -4.67 24.83
CA SER A 58 5.05 -3.59 25.80
C SER A 58 6.27 -2.75 25.43
N ASP A 59 7.26 -3.34 24.77
CA ASP A 59 8.50 -2.68 24.34
C ASP A 59 8.52 -2.29 22.84
N MET A 60 7.37 -2.33 22.15
CA MET A 60 7.32 -1.98 20.72
C MET A 60 7.73 -0.52 20.50
N PRO A 61 8.71 -0.24 19.62
CA PRO A 61 9.27 1.10 19.47
C PRO A 61 8.34 2.08 18.74
N ALA A 62 7.32 1.55 18.04
CA ALA A 62 6.27 2.35 17.41
C ALA A 62 4.94 1.58 17.42
N GLU A 63 3.84 2.28 17.68
CA GLU A 63 2.50 1.68 17.79
C GLU A 63 2.06 0.97 16.49
N VAL A 64 2.45 1.48 15.33
CA VAL A 64 2.12 0.87 14.02
C VAL A 64 2.73 -0.53 13.84
N LEU A 65 3.81 -0.83 14.56
CA LEU A 65 4.48 -2.14 14.50
C LEU A 65 3.70 -3.24 15.22
N VAL A 66 2.77 -2.87 16.11
CA VAL A 66 1.95 -3.83 16.86
C VAL A 66 1.07 -4.66 15.91
N PRO A 67 0.23 -4.05 15.04
CA PRO A 67 -0.57 -4.79 14.08
C PRO A 67 0.13 -5.03 12.74
N LEU A 68 1.28 -4.40 12.41
CA LEU A 68 1.91 -4.36 11.07
C LEU A 68 1.56 -5.55 10.15
N ARG A 69 0.53 -5.37 9.31
CA ARG A 69 0.05 -6.40 8.38
C ARG A 69 -0.82 -5.83 7.28
N GLY A 70 -0.83 -6.50 6.13
CA GLY A 70 -1.69 -6.21 5.00
C GLY A 70 -1.68 -4.76 4.58
N ASP A 71 -2.85 -4.14 4.43
CA ASP A 71 -3.00 -2.74 4.03
C ASP A 71 -3.58 -1.88 5.15
N PHE A 72 -3.02 -0.68 5.34
CA PHE A 72 -3.58 0.33 6.23
C PHE A 72 -3.47 1.73 5.62
N PHE A 73 -4.33 2.63 6.09
CA PHE A 73 -4.38 4.01 5.61
C PHE A 73 -3.57 4.91 6.52
N CYS A 74 -2.64 5.65 5.93
CA CYS A 74 -1.72 6.52 6.66
C CYS A 74 -2.11 7.98 6.50
N LEU A 75 -2.30 8.68 7.60
CA LEU A 75 -2.67 10.09 7.60
C LEU A 75 -2.22 10.77 8.92
N PRO A 76 -1.10 11.53 8.91
CA PRO A 76 -0.19 11.73 7.80
C PRO A 76 0.72 10.52 7.50
N PHE A 77 0.97 10.25 6.21
CA PHE A 77 1.92 9.22 5.77
C PHE A 77 3.37 9.57 6.15
N GLY A 78 4.12 8.59 6.68
CA GLY A 78 5.57 8.65 6.93
C GLY A 78 5.95 8.57 8.41
N GLY A 79 7.25 8.73 8.71
CA GLY A 79 7.83 8.59 10.03
C GLY A 79 7.43 9.67 11.03
N ASN A 80 7.09 10.88 10.56
CA ASN A 80 6.63 12.00 11.38
C ASN A 80 7.59 12.38 12.54
N ALA A 81 8.91 12.16 12.34
CA ALA A 81 9.92 12.41 13.36
C ALA A 81 10.02 13.89 13.78
N GLN A 82 9.68 14.81 12.87
CA GLN A 82 9.64 16.25 13.13
C GLN A 82 8.19 16.75 13.27
N ALA A 83 7.95 17.52 14.34
CA ALA A 83 6.71 18.25 14.56
C ALA A 83 6.38 19.21 13.40
N TYR A 84 5.10 19.33 13.06
CA TYR A 84 4.61 20.32 12.09
C TYR A 84 3.55 21.22 12.71
N GLN A 85 3.83 22.52 12.82
CA GLN A 85 2.89 23.50 13.40
C GLN A 85 2.28 23.06 14.74
N ASN A 86 3.14 22.58 15.67
CA ASN A 86 2.77 22.02 16.98
C ASN A 86 2.00 20.69 16.95
N GLN A 87 1.91 20.03 15.79
CA GLN A 87 1.35 18.69 15.65
C GLN A 87 2.47 17.66 15.71
N ASN A 88 2.37 16.73 16.67
CA ASN A 88 3.24 15.56 16.78
C ASN A 88 2.39 14.34 16.45
N HIS A 89 2.58 13.80 15.25
CA HIS A 89 1.84 12.63 14.77
C HIS A 89 2.64 11.35 15.07
N PRO A 90 1.97 10.23 15.38
CA PRO A 90 2.66 8.93 15.42
C PRO A 90 3.14 8.55 14.01
N VAL A 91 4.02 7.55 13.92
CA VAL A 91 4.45 6.96 12.64
C VAL A 91 3.20 6.52 11.85
N HIS A 92 3.07 6.99 10.61
CA HIS A 92 1.93 6.84 9.71
C HIS A 92 0.59 7.42 10.21
N GLY A 93 0.59 8.18 11.31
CA GLY A 93 -0.57 8.92 11.81
C GLY A 93 -1.58 8.07 12.56
N GLU A 94 -2.55 8.74 13.21
CA GLU A 94 -3.54 8.09 14.09
C GLU A 94 -4.39 7.06 13.33
N THR A 95 -4.60 7.24 12.02
CA THR A 95 -5.34 6.26 11.21
C THR A 95 -4.67 4.89 11.15
N ALA A 96 -3.35 4.83 11.33
CA ALA A 96 -2.55 3.61 11.32
C ALA A 96 -2.27 3.04 12.73
N THR A 97 -2.57 3.77 13.81
CA THR A 97 -2.21 3.37 15.19
C THR A 97 -3.34 3.40 16.20
N ALA A 98 -4.37 4.23 16.01
CA ALA A 98 -5.48 4.40 16.94
C ALA A 98 -6.59 3.36 16.72
N GLU A 99 -7.46 3.19 17.71
CA GLU A 99 -8.59 2.26 17.62
C GLU A 99 -9.73 2.80 16.76
N TRP A 100 -10.11 2.04 15.74
CA TRP A 100 -11.27 2.30 14.90
C TRP A 100 -12.56 1.82 15.55
N THR A 101 -13.60 2.65 15.45
CA THR A 101 -14.94 2.33 15.93
C THR A 101 -15.77 1.75 14.80
N PHE A 102 -16.40 0.61 15.04
CA PHE A 102 -17.36 0.02 14.11
C PHE A 102 -18.63 0.86 14.02
N VAL A 103 -19.14 1.09 12.80
CA VAL A 103 -20.42 1.74 12.56
C VAL A 103 -21.46 0.72 12.12
N ASP A 104 -21.23 0.09 10.96
CA ASP A 104 -22.17 -0.85 10.36
C ASP A 104 -21.46 -1.88 9.46
N SER A 105 -22.17 -2.99 9.22
CA SER A 105 -21.83 -3.97 8.20
C SER A 105 -23.13 -4.49 7.61
N GLU A 106 -23.38 -4.13 6.35
CA GLU A 106 -24.67 -4.33 5.70
C GLU A 106 -24.49 -4.69 4.22
N GLU A 107 -25.48 -5.39 3.67
CA GLU A 107 -25.66 -5.50 2.23
C GLU A 107 -26.35 -4.22 1.76
N VAL A 108 -25.61 -3.33 1.10
CA VAL A 108 -26.11 -2.00 0.68
C VAL A 108 -26.98 -2.08 -0.57
N GLU A 109 -26.71 -3.07 -1.40
CA GLU A 109 -27.45 -3.45 -2.61
C GLU A 109 -27.26 -4.96 -2.81
N SER A 110 -28.13 -5.59 -3.61
CA SER A 110 -28.04 -7.04 -3.85
C SER A 110 -26.65 -7.46 -4.34
N GLY A 111 -25.97 -8.30 -3.56
CA GLY A 111 -24.62 -8.78 -3.84
C GLY A 111 -23.51 -7.76 -3.59
N ILE A 112 -23.77 -6.70 -2.81
CA ILE A 112 -22.79 -5.69 -2.42
C ILE A 112 -22.79 -5.55 -0.90
N SER A 113 -21.75 -6.09 -0.26
CA SER A 113 -21.55 -5.98 1.19
C SER A 113 -20.57 -4.86 1.51
N ARG A 114 -20.91 -4.01 2.48
CA ARG A 114 -20.03 -2.93 2.97
C ARG A 114 -19.80 -3.07 4.47
N LEU A 115 -18.57 -2.78 4.89
CA LEU A 115 -18.18 -2.57 6.28
C LEU A 115 -17.74 -1.10 6.45
N ARG A 116 -18.30 -0.39 7.43
CA ARG A 116 -17.94 0.98 7.75
C ARG A 116 -17.34 1.10 9.16
N LEU A 117 -16.20 1.78 9.23
CA LEU A 117 -15.49 2.13 10.46
C LEU A 117 -15.25 3.64 10.50
N VAL A 118 -15.15 4.21 11.70
CA VAL A 118 -14.82 5.63 11.90
C VAL A 118 -13.74 5.81 12.96
N LEU A 119 -12.96 6.88 12.79
CA LEU A 119 -11.96 7.34 13.75
C LEU A 119 -12.05 8.86 13.88
N ASP A 120 -12.20 9.36 15.10
CA ASP A 120 -12.05 10.78 15.41
C ASP A 120 -10.60 11.03 15.85
N THR A 121 -9.85 11.81 15.07
CA THR A 121 -8.43 12.09 15.29
C THR A 121 -8.22 13.23 16.28
N ARG A 122 -7.12 13.18 17.04
CA ARG A 122 -6.87 14.09 18.17
C ARG A 122 -5.73 15.06 17.90
N VAL A 123 -4.65 14.63 17.25
CA VAL A 123 -3.47 15.46 16.97
C VAL A 123 -3.84 16.55 15.98
N ARG A 124 -4.46 16.15 14.87
CA ARG A 124 -5.21 17.06 14.00
C ARG A 124 -6.67 16.65 14.11
N LYS A 125 -7.52 17.55 14.62
CA LYS A 125 -8.94 17.24 14.82
C LYS A 125 -9.63 17.02 13.47
N GLY A 126 -10.39 15.96 13.39
CA GLY A 126 -11.17 15.60 12.22
C GLY A 126 -11.79 14.22 12.41
N ARG A 127 -12.52 13.78 11.39
CA ARG A 127 -13.12 12.46 11.33
C ARG A 127 -12.68 11.75 10.07
N VAL A 128 -12.24 10.51 10.22
CA VAL A 128 -11.92 9.63 9.10
C VAL A 128 -12.91 8.48 9.09
N THR A 129 -13.58 8.30 7.95
CA THR A 129 -14.47 7.16 7.70
C THR A 129 -13.78 6.20 6.74
N LYS A 130 -13.63 4.93 7.14
CA LYS A 130 -13.13 3.82 6.33
C LYS A 130 -14.29 2.95 5.89
N GLU A 131 -14.44 2.77 4.59
CA GLU A 131 -15.43 1.88 3.97
C GLU A 131 -14.71 0.79 3.18
N ILE A 132 -15.03 -0.46 3.44
CA ILE A 132 -14.58 -1.61 2.66
C ILE A 132 -15.81 -2.25 2.02
N THR A 133 -15.77 -2.44 0.71
CA THR A 133 -16.87 -3.03 -0.05
C THR A 133 -16.40 -4.27 -0.81
N LEU A 134 -17.17 -5.34 -0.69
CA LEU A 134 -17.06 -6.55 -1.49
C LEU A 134 -18.29 -6.66 -2.39
N ARG A 135 -18.07 -7.05 -3.65
CA ARG A 135 -19.14 -7.30 -4.63
C ARG A 135 -19.10 -8.77 -5.02
N ASP A 136 -20.27 -9.38 -5.19
CA ASP A 136 -20.38 -10.78 -5.56
C ASP A 136 -19.61 -11.08 -6.85
N ARG A 137 -18.83 -12.16 -6.84
CA ARG A 137 -17.97 -12.62 -7.95
C ARG A 137 -16.83 -11.66 -8.33
N HIS A 138 -16.66 -10.52 -7.66
CA HIS A 138 -15.47 -9.69 -7.82
C HIS A 138 -14.38 -10.21 -6.87
N PRO A 139 -13.21 -10.65 -7.38
CA PRO A 139 -12.05 -10.97 -6.54
C PRO A 139 -11.34 -9.69 -6.09
N VAL A 140 -12.10 -8.69 -5.64
CA VAL A 140 -11.68 -7.30 -5.49
C VAL A 140 -12.13 -6.74 -4.15
N ILE A 141 -11.22 -6.01 -3.51
CA ILE A 141 -11.51 -5.17 -2.37
C ILE A 141 -11.58 -3.72 -2.84
N TYR A 142 -12.75 -3.10 -2.66
CA TYR A 142 -12.95 -1.67 -2.86
C TYR A 142 -12.78 -0.96 -1.53
N GLN A 143 -11.83 -0.04 -1.42
CA GLN A 143 -11.59 0.71 -0.19
C GLN A 143 -11.80 2.21 -0.42
N ARG A 144 -12.47 2.87 0.52
CA ARG A 144 -12.67 4.32 0.51
C ARG A 144 -12.37 4.90 1.89
N HIS A 145 -11.65 6.00 1.92
CA HIS A 145 -11.38 6.79 3.10
C HIS A 145 -11.87 8.22 2.85
N CYS A 146 -12.80 8.69 3.69
CA CYS A 146 -13.31 10.05 3.67
C CYS A 146 -12.78 10.78 4.91
N VAL A 147 -12.09 11.90 4.72
CA VAL A 147 -11.47 12.70 5.79
C VAL A 147 -12.18 14.05 5.86
N GLU A 148 -12.78 14.34 7.02
CA GLU A 148 -13.57 15.54 7.27
C GLU A 148 -12.92 16.40 8.36
N GLY A 149 -12.97 17.73 8.21
CA GLY A 149 -12.47 18.70 9.19
C GLY A 149 -10.95 18.94 9.18
N PHE A 150 -10.21 18.30 8.27
CA PHE A 150 -8.78 18.57 8.10
C PHE A 150 -8.57 19.87 7.33
N VAL A 151 -7.61 20.69 7.79
CA VAL A 151 -7.18 21.91 7.11
C VAL A 151 -5.67 21.89 6.92
N GLY A 152 -5.22 22.24 5.71
CA GLY A 152 -3.82 22.34 5.34
C GLY A 152 -3.21 21.05 4.80
N PRO A 153 -1.87 21.02 4.62
CA PRO A 153 -1.19 19.93 3.94
C PRO A 153 -1.32 18.63 4.72
N SER A 154 -1.67 17.57 4.00
CA SER A 154 -1.95 16.24 4.50
C SER A 154 -1.29 15.22 3.57
N PRO A 155 -0.04 14.78 3.83
CA PRO A 155 0.50 13.64 3.12
C PRO A 155 -0.28 12.38 3.49
N VAL A 156 -0.61 11.56 2.50
CA VAL A 156 -1.58 10.49 2.67
C VAL A 156 -1.25 9.33 1.77
N GLY A 157 -1.69 8.13 2.15
CA GLY A 157 -1.64 7.00 1.24
C GLY A 157 -2.06 5.69 1.88
N HIS A 158 -2.05 4.66 1.05
CA HIS A 158 -2.26 3.27 1.43
C HIS A 158 -0.92 2.57 1.53
N HIS A 159 -0.80 1.65 2.48
CA HIS A 159 0.43 0.94 2.78
C HIS A 159 0.21 -0.56 2.67
N ALA A 160 -0.02 -1.06 1.44
CA ALA A 160 -0.17 -2.49 1.22
C ALA A 160 1.18 -3.19 1.45
N ILE A 161 1.19 -4.25 2.25
CA ILE A 161 2.37 -5.05 2.51
C ILE A 161 2.12 -6.47 2.04
N LEU A 162 2.91 -6.92 1.06
CA LEU A 162 2.85 -8.26 0.51
C LEU A 162 3.88 -9.18 1.18
N GLU A 163 3.47 -10.41 1.42
CA GLU A 163 4.38 -11.47 1.85
C GLU A 163 5.29 -11.85 0.67
N MET A 164 6.60 -11.70 0.84
CA MET A 164 7.54 -12.11 -0.19
C MET A 164 7.97 -13.56 0.02
N PRO A 165 8.07 -14.37 -1.05
CA PRO A 165 8.60 -15.74 -0.97
C PRO A 165 10.10 -15.73 -0.68
N ASP A 166 10.64 -16.83 -0.15
CA ASP A 166 12.09 -16.95 0.14
C ASP A 166 12.96 -17.00 -1.12
N GLU A 167 12.45 -17.54 -2.22
CA GLU A 167 13.20 -17.72 -3.47
C GLU A 167 13.37 -16.38 -4.20
N GLU A 168 14.63 -15.95 -4.37
CA GLU A 168 15.00 -14.70 -5.05
C GLU A 168 14.36 -14.55 -6.44
N GLY A 169 13.86 -13.36 -6.74
CA GLY A 169 13.30 -13.02 -8.06
C GLY A 169 11.97 -13.66 -8.46
N THR A 170 11.29 -14.36 -7.53
CA THR A 170 9.99 -15.02 -7.74
C THR A 170 8.82 -14.04 -7.86
N PHE A 171 8.90 -12.90 -7.18
CA PHE A 171 7.91 -11.82 -7.28
C PHE A 171 8.31 -10.84 -8.38
N VAL A 172 7.52 -10.79 -9.45
CA VAL A 172 7.77 -9.86 -10.57
C VAL A 172 6.89 -8.62 -10.43
N ILE A 173 7.52 -7.45 -10.27
CA ILE A 173 6.87 -6.16 -10.06
C ILE A 173 6.77 -5.36 -11.36
N SER A 174 5.59 -4.79 -11.57
CA SER A 174 5.26 -3.96 -12.73
C SER A 174 4.35 -2.83 -12.31
N THR A 175 4.38 -1.73 -13.06
CA THR A 175 3.55 -0.57 -12.81
C THR A 175 3.00 -0.04 -14.12
N SER A 176 1.97 0.81 -14.04
CA SER A 176 1.65 1.74 -15.11
C SER A 176 2.87 2.57 -15.51
N PRO A 177 2.87 3.19 -16.72
CA PRO A 177 3.90 4.13 -17.10
C PRO A 177 4.18 5.17 -16.01
N PHE A 178 5.46 5.43 -15.75
CA PHE A 178 5.91 6.39 -14.76
C PHE A 178 6.92 7.34 -15.41
N ARG A 179 6.89 8.62 -15.00
CA ARG A 179 7.72 9.69 -15.57
C ARG A 179 9.00 9.95 -14.78
N LEU A 180 9.07 9.45 -13.55
CA LEU A 180 10.22 9.58 -12.66
C LEU A 180 10.28 8.36 -11.73
N GLY A 181 11.41 7.68 -11.71
CA GLY A 181 11.80 6.80 -10.60
C GLY A 181 12.85 7.50 -9.75
N MET A 182 12.81 7.31 -8.43
CA MET A 182 13.80 7.88 -7.51
C MET A 182 14.00 7.00 -6.28
N THR A 183 15.24 6.77 -5.88
CA THR A 183 15.58 6.11 -4.61
C THR A 183 15.45 7.07 -3.43
N ASN A 184 15.30 6.57 -2.20
CA ASN A 184 15.11 7.41 -1.02
C ASN A 184 16.17 8.52 -0.93
N PRO A 185 15.80 9.79 -0.74
CA PRO A 185 16.74 10.92 -0.74
C PRO A 185 17.75 10.91 0.41
N GLY A 186 17.45 10.22 1.51
CA GLY A 186 18.32 10.11 2.68
C GLY A 186 18.67 8.67 3.04
N VAL A 187 19.42 8.52 4.13
CA VAL A 187 19.73 7.21 4.73
C VAL A 187 18.43 6.55 5.18
N PHE A 188 18.08 5.44 4.54
CA PHE A 188 16.91 4.62 4.84
C PHE A 188 17.23 3.45 5.78
N GLY A 189 18.41 2.84 5.64
CA GLY A 189 18.94 1.83 6.54
C GLY A 189 20.26 2.31 7.13
N ASP A 190 20.24 2.69 8.41
CA ASP A 190 21.42 3.18 9.14
C ASP A 190 22.25 2.03 9.75
N PRO A 191 23.50 1.78 9.29
CA PRO A 191 24.34 0.73 9.85
C PRO A 191 24.66 0.92 11.32
N ALA A 192 24.65 2.18 11.83
CA ALA A 192 24.85 2.44 13.25
C ALA A 192 23.67 1.95 14.10
N ALA A 193 22.48 1.84 13.51
CA ALA A 193 21.29 1.25 14.11
C ALA A 193 21.14 -0.26 13.82
N GLY A 194 22.10 -0.87 13.10
CA GLY A 194 22.02 -2.27 12.68
C GLY A 194 21.05 -2.50 11.51
N GLU A 195 20.86 -1.48 10.68
CA GLU A 195 20.05 -1.53 9.47
C GLU A 195 20.94 -1.31 8.25
N TYR A 196 20.71 -2.04 7.16
CA TYR A 196 21.58 -1.95 5.99
C TYR A 196 20.75 -1.70 4.74
N GLN A 197 21.16 -0.75 3.92
CA GLN A 197 20.53 -0.48 2.62
C GLN A 197 21.51 -0.78 1.48
N MET A 198 20.97 -1.09 0.31
CA MET A 198 21.75 -1.33 -0.90
C MET A 198 21.56 -0.20 -1.92
N LEU A 199 20.39 0.40 -2.01
CA LEU A 199 20.08 1.43 -2.99
C LEU A 199 20.79 2.75 -2.67
N ALA A 200 21.27 3.42 -3.72
CA ALA A 200 21.92 4.72 -3.60
C ALA A 200 20.95 5.78 -3.10
N GLU A 201 21.45 6.82 -2.44
CA GLU A 201 20.61 7.92 -1.96
C GLU A 201 20.25 8.89 -3.09
N GLY A 202 18.96 9.20 -3.20
CA GLY A 202 18.42 10.28 -4.04
C GLY A 202 18.75 10.20 -5.52
N LYS A 203 18.90 8.99 -6.08
CA LYS A 203 19.19 8.78 -7.50
C LYS A 203 17.93 8.56 -8.30
N SER A 204 17.82 9.27 -9.42
CA SER A 204 16.76 9.07 -10.38
C SER A 204 17.03 7.87 -11.29
N PHE A 205 15.97 7.22 -11.75
CA PHE A 205 16.00 6.15 -12.74
C PHE A 205 14.72 6.17 -13.59
N CYS A 206 14.72 5.45 -14.71
CA CYS A 206 13.57 5.33 -15.61
C CYS A 206 13.14 3.87 -15.86
N ASP A 207 13.84 2.90 -15.26
CA ASP A 207 13.55 1.49 -15.39
C ASP A 207 13.77 0.79 -14.04
N LEU A 208 12.81 -0.03 -13.61
CA LEU A 208 12.93 -0.83 -12.39
C LEU A 208 14.05 -1.87 -12.47
N ARG A 209 14.53 -2.17 -13.69
CA ARG A 209 15.64 -3.12 -13.92
C ARG A 209 17.02 -2.51 -13.68
N GLU A 210 17.10 -1.18 -13.56
CA GLU A 210 18.37 -0.45 -13.50
C GLU A 210 18.35 0.57 -12.35
N ILE A 211 18.00 0.15 -11.13
CA ILE A 211 17.98 1.04 -9.96
C ILE A 211 19.40 1.20 -9.38
N PRO A 212 19.93 2.43 -9.24
CA PRO A 212 21.28 2.66 -8.73
C PRO A 212 21.51 2.14 -7.31
N THR A 213 22.67 1.50 -7.09
CA THR A 213 23.09 1.00 -5.76
C THR A 213 24.18 1.87 -5.14
N LEU A 214 24.38 1.76 -3.82
CA LEU A 214 25.54 2.30 -3.10
C LEU A 214 26.84 1.57 -3.47
N PHE A 215 26.74 0.38 -4.06
CA PHE A 215 27.90 -0.42 -4.42
C PHE A 215 28.52 0.08 -5.73
N ARG A 216 29.82 -0.20 -5.90
CA ARG A 216 30.49 0.02 -7.19
C ARG A 216 30.18 -1.08 -8.20
N ASP A 217 30.00 -2.31 -7.72
CA ASP A 217 29.71 -3.49 -8.51
C ASP A 217 28.76 -4.41 -7.73
N PRO A 218 27.51 -4.63 -8.18
CA PRO A 218 26.91 -4.01 -9.36
C PRO A 218 26.49 -2.56 -9.09
N ALA A 219 26.69 -1.65 -10.04
CA ALA A 219 26.31 -0.23 -9.91
C ALA A 219 24.79 0.02 -9.97
N VAL A 220 24.04 -0.95 -10.51
CA VAL A 220 22.57 -0.96 -10.57
C VAL A 220 22.05 -2.35 -10.22
N VAL A 221 20.78 -2.45 -9.82
CA VAL A 221 20.11 -3.71 -9.52
C VAL A 221 18.71 -3.76 -10.16
N ASP A 222 18.25 -4.96 -10.49
CA ASP A 222 16.91 -5.20 -11.00
C ASP A 222 15.91 -5.36 -9.84
N CYS A 223 15.20 -4.28 -9.50
CA CYS A 223 14.11 -4.27 -8.52
C CYS A 223 12.75 -4.68 -9.11
N SER A 224 12.69 -5.04 -10.41
CA SER A 224 11.48 -5.60 -11.00
C SER A 224 11.27 -7.08 -10.64
N ARG A 225 12.26 -7.70 -9.99
CA ARG A 225 12.24 -9.08 -9.51
C ARG A 225 12.68 -9.13 -8.06
N LEU A 226 11.83 -9.65 -7.19
CA LEU A 226 11.99 -9.68 -5.74
C LEU A 226 11.79 -11.12 -5.19
N PRO A 227 12.31 -11.45 -4.00
CA PRO A 227 13.22 -10.65 -3.19
C PRO A 227 14.55 -10.36 -3.88
N LEU A 228 15.17 -9.24 -3.49
CA LEU A 228 16.58 -8.98 -3.74
C LEU A 228 17.45 -9.76 -2.76
N ARG A 229 18.76 -9.54 -2.80
CA ARG A 229 19.72 -10.09 -1.85
C ARG A 229 19.27 -9.86 -0.39
N ARG A 230 19.36 -10.92 0.41
CA ARG A 230 19.12 -10.90 1.86
C ARG A 230 20.10 -9.99 2.61
N GLY A 231 19.60 -9.35 3.67
CA GLY A 231 20.35 -8.51 4.59
C GLY A 231 20.15 -7.01 4.38
N PHE A 232 19.16 -6.60 3.58
CA PHE A 232 18.95 -5.20 3.22
C PHE A 232 17.51 -4.72 3.42
N THR A 233 17.37 -3.44 3.67
CA THR A 233 16.13 -2.67 3.71
C THR A 233 16.29 -1.45 2.83
N ASP A 234 15.37 -1.24 1.90
CA ASP A 234 15.49 -0.23 0.86
C ASP A 234 14.15 0.44 0.59
N LEU A 235 14.20 1.67 0.06
CA LEU A 235 13.03 2.41 -0.35
C LEU A 235 13.31 3.15 -1.66
N PHE A 236 12.42 2.97 -2.63
CA PHE A 236 12.37 3.77 -3.84
C PHE A 236 10.93 4.12 -4.17
N ALA A 237 10.70 5.07 -5.06
CA ALA A 237 9.37 5.44 -5.52
C ALA A 237 9.35 5.66 -7.02
N VAL A 238 8.17 5.49 -7.62
CA VAL A 238 7.87 5.86 -9.00
C VAL A 238 6.68 6.80 -9.04
N VAL A 239 6.79 7.86 -9.85
CA VAL A 239 5.73 8.85 -10.06
C VAL A 239 5.00 8.53 -11.36
N ALA A 240 3.70 8.26 -11.26
CA ALA A 240 2.88 7.90 -12.39
C ALA A 240 2.93 8.98 -13.48
N ASP A 241 2.98 8.54 -14.73
CA ASP A 241 2.78 9.40 -15.89
C ASP A 241 1.27 9.53 -16.14
N ALA A 242 0.65 10.46 -15.41
CA ALA A 242 -0.79 10.71 -15.47
C ALA A 242 -1.26 11.16 -16.88
N GLU A 243 -0.38 11.79 -17.66
CA GLU A 243 -0.70 12.19 -19.04
C GLU A 243 -0.80 10.95 -19.94
N SER A 244 0.20 10.07 -19.89
CA SER A 244 0.18 8.79 -20.63
C SER A 244 -0.98 7.87 -20.23
N LEU A 245 -1.49 8.00 -19.00
CA LEU A 245 -2.67 7.27 -18.53
C LEU A 245 -3.99 7.78 -19.10
N ALA A 246 -4.03 9.00 -19.67
CA ALA A 246 -5.21 9.56 -20.33
C ALA A 246 -6.52 9.45 -19.52
N GLY A 247 -6.45 9.74 -18.21
CA GLY A 247 -7.59 9.70 -17.29
C GLY A 247 -7.93 8.31 -16.74
N LYS A 248 -7.18 7.27 -17.10
CA LYS A 248 -7.32 5.92 -16.53
C LYS A 248 -6.61 5.82 -15.16
N PRO A 249 -6.95 4.82 -14.33
CA PRO A 249 -6.24 4.55 -13.09
C PRO A 249 -4.75 4.27 -13.31
N ALA A 250 -3.91 4.73 -12.38
CA ALA A 250 -2.56 4.18 -12.24
C ALA A 250 -2.66 2.81 -11.56
N TRP A 251 -1.70 1.94 -11.86
CA TRP A 251 -1.69 0.57 -11.35
C TRP A 251 -0.30 0.10 -10.97
N THR A 252 -0.25 -0.79 -10.00
CA THR A 252 0.93 -1.57 -9.63
C THR A 252 0.52 -3.03 -9.55
N ALA A 253 1.35 -3.94 -10.04
CA ALA A 253 1.08 -5.38 -10.03
C ALA A 253 2.31 -6.17 -9.60
N ALA A 254 2.06 -7.24 -8.84
CA ALA A 254 3.05 -8.22 -8.40
C ALA A 254 2.59 -9.61 -8.84
N VAL A 255 3.43 -10.34 -9.55
CA VAL A 255 3.16 -11.72 -9.97
C VAL A 255 4.04 -12.67 -9.16
N ASN A 256 3.42 -13.62 -8.46
CA ASN A 256 4.12 -14.75 -7.89
C ASN A 256 4.25 -15.83 -8.96
N THR A 257 5.44 -16.01 -9.52
CA THR A 257 5.65 -16.94 -10.64
C THR A 257 5.74 -18.40 -10.21
N SER A 258 5.97 -18.70 -8.93
CA SER A 258 6.01 -20.08 -8.44
C SER A 258 4.61 -20.61 -8.14
N GLU A 259 3.76 -19.77 -7.54
CA GLU A 259 2.38 -20.12 -7.18
C GLU A 259 1.34 -19.72 -8.24
N ASN A 260 1.76 -19.04 -9.30
CA ASN A 260 0.94 -18.66 -10.46
C ASN A 260 -0.29 -17.83 -10.07
N TRP A 261 -0.07 -16.72 -9.37
CA TRP A 261 -1.09 -15.71 -9.12
C TRP A 261 -0.54 -14.30 -9.31
N ALA A 262 -1.43 -13.35 -9.59
CA ALA A 262 -1.10 -11.93 -9.70
C ALA A 262 -1.94 -11.11 -8.71
N TRP A 263 -1.29 -10.22 -7.98
CA TRP A 263 -1.93 -9.15 -7.21
C TRP A 263 -1.80 -7.83 -7.97
N PHE A 264 -2.79 -6.95 -7.85
CA PHE A 264 -2.70 -5.58 -8.35
C PHE A 264 -3.43 -4.58 -7.45
N SER A 265 -2.93 -3.33 -7.43
CA SER A 265 -3.63 -2.16 -6.91
C SER A 265 -3.97 -1.17 -8.01
N LEU A 266 -5.07 -0.42 -7.82
CA LEU A 266 -5.45 0.72 -8.66
C LEU A 266 -5.65 1.97 -7.79
N ARG A 267 -5.30 3.14 -8.33
CA ARG A 267 -5.50 4.45 -7.69
C ARG A 267 -5.77 5.57 -8.70
N ASP A 268 -6.29 6.70 -8.21
CA ASP A 268 -6.28 7.96 -8.96
C ASP A 268 -4.89 8.62 -8.88
N PRO A 269 -4.12 8.69 -9.99
CA PRO A 269 -2.78 9.30 -9.98
C PRO A 269 -2.79 10.81 -9.70
N ARG A 270 -3.94 11.47 -9.73
CA ARG A 270 -4.05 12.90 -9.38
C ARG A 270 -4.13 13.13 -7.87
N LYS A 271 -4.61 12.13 -7.13
CA LYS A 271 -4.68 12.16 -5.66
C LYS A 271 -3.47 11.48 -5.04
N LEU A 272 -3.05 10.34 -5.59
CA LEU A 272 -1.92 9.52 -5.13
C LEU A 272 -0.91 9.39 -6.30
N PRO A 273 -0.07 10.40 -6.53
CA PRO A 273 0.76 10.49 -7.73
C PRO A 273 1.88 9.45 -7.82
N MET A 274 2.24 8.79 -6.72
CA MET A 274 3.38 7.89 -6.69
C MET A 274 3.07 6.57 -5.98
N THR A 275 3.87 5.56 -6.30
CA THR A 275 3.98 4.32 -5.51
C THR A 275 5.38 4.28 -4.92
N ALA A 276 5.49 4.21 -3.60
CA ALA A 276 6.73 3.85 -2.92
C ALA A 276 6.81 2.34 -2.70
N PHE A 277 8.02 1.81 -2.78
CA PHE A 277 8.32 0.40 -2.62
C PHE A 277 9.29 0.24 -1.46
N TRP A 278 8.76 -0.14 -0.31
CA TRP A 278 9.57 -0.54 0.84
C TRP A 278 9.98 -2.01 0.67
N LEU A 279 11.27 -2.24 0.45
CA LEU A 279 11.82 -3.59 0.39
C LEU A 279 12.41 -3.91 1.76
N GLU A 280 11.90 -4.94 2.43
CA GLU A 280 12.54 -5.49 3.63
C GLU A 280 12.89 -6.94 3.36
N ASN A 281 14.19 -7.25 3.36
CA ASN A 281 14.65 -8.62 3.27
C ASN A 281 15.72 -8.87 4.34
N HIS A 282 15.29 -9.01 5.59
CA HIS A 282 16.16 -9.20 6.77
C HIS A 282 17.19 -8.07 6.96
N GLY A 283 16.86 -6.83 6.59
CA GLY A 283 17.75 -5.68 6.65
C GLY A 283 17.86 -5.06 8.03
N ARG A 284 16.81 -5.16 8.85
CA ARG A 284 16.76 -4.56 10.20
C ARG A 284 17.00 -5.58 11.31
N HIS A 285 17.94 -5.27 12.21
CA HIS A 285 18.35 -6.16 13.30
C HIS A 285 17.89 -5.72 14.69
N SER A 286 17.41 -4.49 14.83
CA SER A 286 16.81 -4.00 16.07
C SER A 286 15.48 -4.71 16.36
N PHE A 287 15.07 -4.76 17.63
CA PHE A 287 13.74 -5.25 17.99
C PHE A 287 12.65 -4.34 17.36
N PRO A 288 11.54 -4.89 16.83
CA PRO A 288 11.13 -6.30 16.80
C PRO A 288 11.61 -7.08 15.56
N TRP A 289 12.30 -6.40 14.65
CA TRP A 289 12.73 -6.92 13.36
C TRP A 289 13.68 -8.10 13.49
N ASN A 290 14.66 -8.04 14.41
CA ASN A 290 15.59 -9.12 14.79
C ASN A 290 16.19 -9.90 13.59
N GLY A 291 16.35 -9.27 12.43
CA GLY A 291 16.80 -9.94 11.20
C GLY A 291 15.87 -11.05 10.70
N ARG A 292 14.57 -11.04 11.06
CA ARG A 292 13.57 -12.07 10.69
C ARG A 292 12.42 -11.55 9.81
N ASN A 293 12.37 -10.25 9.51
CA ASN A 293 11.30 -9.69 8.68
C ASN A 293 11.64 -9.80 7.19
N GLN A 294 10.66 -10.18 6.38
CA GLN A 294 10.76 -10.21 4.93
C GLN A 294 9.40 -9.84 4.30
N CYS A 295 9.31 -8.69 3.66
CA CYS A 295 8.08 -8.24 3.01
C CYS A 295 8.32 -7.13 1.98
N LEU A 296 7.30 -6.88 1.17
CA LEU A 296 7.26 -5.81 0.19
C LEU A 296 6.14 -4.83 0.51
N GLY A 297 6.47 -3.61 0.88
CA GLY A 297 5.53 -2.49 0.85
C GLY A 297 5.29 -2.03 -0.60
N VAL A 298 4.02 -1.94 -0.99
CA VAL A 298 3.53 -1.30 -2.22
C VAL A 298 2.62 -0.15 -1.78
N GLU A 299 3.20 1.04 -1.69
CA GLU A 299 2.62 2.16 -0.97
C GLU A 299 2.13 3.22 -1.96
N ASP A 300 0.83 3.28 -2.20
CA ASP A 300 0.23 4.28 -3.09
C ASP A 300 0.00 5.59 -2.31
N ILE A 301 0.81 6.62 -2.61
CA ILE A 301 0.96 7.80 -1.74
C ILE A 301 0.91 9.15 -2.48
N CYS A 302 0.59 10.18 -1.71
CA CYS A 302 0.95 11.57 -1.90
C CYS A 302 1.75 12.01 -0.69
N SER A 303 3.07 11.77 -0.71
CA SER A 303 4.00 12.04 0.38
C SER A 303 5.41 12.23 -0.17
N TYR A 304 6.30 12.89 0.57
CA TYR A 304 7.73 12.87 0.30
C TYR A 304 8.33 11.59 0.87
N PHE A 305 8.21 10.49 0.11
CA PHE A 305 8.58 9.14 0.57
C PHE A 305 7.94 8.84 1.95
N ALA A 306 8.70 8.23 2.85
CA ALA A 306 8.30 7.89 4.21
C ALA A 306 8.74 8.95 5.26
N GLU A 307 9.03 10.20 4.87
CA GLU A 307 9.59 11.20 5.80
C GLU A 307 8.57 11.78 6.79
N GLY A 308 7.30 11.89 6.40
CA GLY A 308 6.25 12.45 7.24
C GLY A 308 5.88 13.90 6.91
N ILE A 309 4.95 14.46 7.69
CA ILE A 309 4.30 15.73 7.38
C ILE A 309 5.22 16.93 7.24
N ALA A 310 6.22 17.08 8.11
CA ALA A 310 7.07 18.25 8.07
C ALA A 310 7.89 18.36 6.77
N ALA A 311 8.39 17.23 6.25
CA ALA A 311 9.14 17.17 5.00
C ALA A 311 8.20 17.25 3.78
N SER A 312 7.07 16.56 3.85
CA SER A 312 6.03 16.53 2.81
C SER A 312 5.35 17.88 2.57
N ALA A 313 5.22 18.72 3.60
CA ALA A 313 4.56 20.03 3.51
C ALA A 313 5.49 21.18 3.09
N ARG A 314 6.82 20.97 3.11
CA ARG A 314 7.81 21.97 2.74
C ARG A 314 8.31 21.74 1.31
N ALA A 315 9.01 22.73 0.76
CA ALA A 315 9.79 22.54 -0.46
C ALA A 315 10.77 21.38 -0.26
N ASN A 316 10.79 20.48 -1.23
CA ASN A 316 11.57 19.25 -1.30
C ASN A 316 11.84 18.88 -2.76
N LEU A 317 12.70 17.87 -2.98
CA LEU A 317 13.17 17.48 -4.32
C LEU A 317 12.04 17.11 -5.31
N LEU A 318 10.89 16.64 -4.81
CA LEU A 318 9.75 16.28 -5.64
C LEU A 318 8.87 17.51 -5.95
N THR A 319 8.59 18.35 -4.96
CA THR A 319 7.82 19.59 -5.16
C THR A 319 8.52 20.59 -6.09
N GLU A 320 9.85 20.64 -6.09
CA GLU A 320 10.65 21.44 -7.02
C GLU A 320 10.47 21.00 -8.49
N GLN A 321 10.06 19.74 -8.70
CA GLN A 321 9.70 19.16 -10.01
C GLN A 321 8.18 19.17 -10.26
N GLY A 322 7.41 19.89 -9.45
CA GLY A 322 5.95 19.99 -9.58
C GLY A 322 5.19 18.73 -9.16
N ILE A 323 5.81 17.83 -8.40
CA ILE A 323 5.16 16.62 -7.86
C ILE A 323 4.59 16.94 -6.48
N ALA A 324 3.29 16.74 -6.30
CA ALA A 324 2.65 16.92 -5.01
C ALA A 324 3.13 15.87 -4.00
N THR A 325 3.50 16.33 -2.81
CA THR A 325 3.89 15.49 -1.65
C THR A 325 2.93 15.65 -0.47
N ALA A 326 1.84 16.39 -0.64
CA ALA A 326 0.75 16.47 0.32
C ALA A 326 -0.50 16.94 -0.43
N ILE A 327 -1.68 16.52 0.06
CA ILE A 327 -2.95 17.09 -0.39
C ILE A 327 -3.30 18.26 0.54
N ASP A 328 -3.68 19.40 -0.04
CA ASP A 328 -4.13 20.54 0.75
C ASP A 328 -5.62 20.37 1.09
N CYS A 329 -5.91 19.99 2.33
CA CYS A 329 -7.27 19.78 2.80
C CYS A 329 -7.93 21.11 3.18
N THR A 330 -9.24 21.18 3.01
CA THR A 330 -10.05 22.33 3.42
C THR A 330 -11.24 21.85 4.27
N GLU A 331 -11.74 22.72 5.15
CA GLU A 331 -12.85 22.36 6.03
C GLU A 331 -14.15 22.07 5.24
N ASP A 332 -14.36 22.78 4.12
CA ASP A 332 -15.57 22.71 3.32
C ASP A 332 -15.60 21.54 2.33
N SER A 333 -14.47 20.85 2.11
CA SER A 333 -14.36 19.78 1.12
C SER A 333 -13.69 18.54 1.74
N PRO A 334 -14.47 17.48 2.04
CA PRO A 334 -13.91 16.23 2.53
C PRO A 334 -12.91 15.64 1.54
N LEU A 335 -11.76 15.22 2.05
CA LEU A 335 -10.80 14.48 1.25
C LEU A 335 -11.29 13.04 1.06
N ASP A 336 -11.57 12.67 -0.19
CA ASP A 336 -12.00 11.34 -0.60
C ASP A 336 -10.85 10.58 -1.27
N ILE A 337 -10.32 9.55 -0.62
CA ILE A 337 -9.28 8.67 -1.19
C ILE A 337 -9.88 7.29 -1.42
N ARG A 338 -9.73 6.76 -2.64
CA ARG A 338 -10.25 5.45 -3.04
C ARG A 338 -9.12 4.59 -3.60
N SER A 339 -9.14 3.31 -3.27
CA SER A 339 -8.19 2.31 -3.78
C SER A 339 -8.92 1.01 -4.11
N ILE A 340 -8.34 0.26 -5.05
CA ILE A 340 -8.71 -1.12 -5.34
C ILE A 340 -7.49 -1.99 -5.10
N GLN A 341 -7.69 -3.14 -4.48
CA GLN A 341 -6.69 -4.21 -4.41
C GLN A 341 -7.34 -5.56 -4.72
N ALA A 342 -6.65 -6.41 -5.45
CA ALA A 342 -7.18 -7.71 -5.90
C ALA A 342 -6.04 -8.72 -6.10
N ALA A 343 -6.35 -10.02 -5.97
CA ALA A 343 -5.46 -11.09 -6.41
C ALA A 343 -6.24 -12.18 -7.16
N VAL A 344 -5.65 -12.70 -8.23
CA VAL A 344 -6.27 -13.70 -9.11
C VAL A 344 -5.26 -14.77 -9.56
N PRO A 345 -5.71 -16.01 -9.80
CA PRO A 345 -4.88 -17.03 -10.45
C PRO A 345 -4.45 -16.56 -11.85
N VAL A 346 -3.25 -16.93 -12.25
CA VAL A 346 -2.73 -16.74 -13.61
C VAL A 346 -2.23 -18.06 -14.19
N PRO A 347 -2.20 -18.24 -15.52
CA PRO A 347 -1.69 -19.48 -16.10
C PRO A 347 -0.18 -19.63 -15.86
N VAL A 348 0.30 -20.88 -15.88
CA VAL A 348 1.75 -21.17 -15.82
C VAL A 348 2.48 -20.44 -16.95
N GLY A 349 3.58 -19.76 -16.60
CA GLY A 349 4.35 -18.94 -17.54
C GLY A 349 3.83 -17.52 -17.72
N PHE A 350 2.80 -17.11 -16.97
CA PHE A 350 2.43 -15.72 -16.81
C PHE A 350 3.46 -15.04 -15.89
N ASN A 351 4.47 -14.39 -16.48
CA ASN A 351 5.61 -13.85 -15.73
C ASN A 351 5.37 -12.43 -15.22
N ARG A 352 5.26 -11.46 -16.13
CA ARG A 352 5.15 -10.03 -15.81
C ARG A 352 3.83 -9.51 -16.36
N VAL A 353 3.10 -8.70 -15.59
CA VAL A 353 2.03 -7.86 -16.19
C VAL A 353 2.70 -6.76 -17.00
N GLU A 354 2.66 -6.87 -18.32
CA GLU A 354 3.17 -5.84 -19.23
C GLU A 354 2.19 -4.68 -19.34
N HIS A 355 0.89 -5.00 -19.35
CA HIS A 355 -0.17 -4.01 -19.53
C HIS A 355 -1.46 -4.42 -18.82
N ILE A 356 -2.22 -3.41 -18.37
CA ILE A 356 -3.60 -3.57 -17.92
C ILE A 356 -4.53 -2.85 -18.90
N ASP A 357 -5.34 -3.63 -19.60
CA ASP A 357 -6.37 -3.13 -20.52
C ASP A 357 -7.70 -2.94 -19.76
N PHE A 358 -8.10 -1.68 -19.56
CA PHE A 358 -9.33 -1.31 -18.85
C PHE A 358 -10.54 -1.31 -19.78
N ARG A 359 -11.63 -1.97 -19.37
CA ARG A 359 -12.88 -2.14 -20.15
C ARG A 359 -14.10 -1.82 -19.30
N ASP A 360 -15.29 -1.83 -19.89
CA ASP A 360 -16.51 -1.68 -19.11
C ASP A 360 -16.66 -2.84 -18.11
N LYS A 361 -16.70 -2.53 -16.81
CA LYS A 361 -16.89 -3.48 -15.69
C LYS A 361 -15.85 -4.61 -15.56
N CYS A 362 -14.75 -4.55 -16.28
CA CYS A 362 -13.62 -5.46 -16.11
C CYS A 362 -12.29 -4.82 -16.52
N LEU A 363 -11.20 -5.50 -16.19
CA LEU A 363 -9.89 -5.25 -16.77
C LEU A 363 -9.26 -6.56 -17.22
N ARG A 364 -8.23 -6.46 -18.05
CA ARG A 364 -7.43 -7.59 -18.50
C ARG A 364 -5.96 -7.36 -18.16
N LEU A 365 -5.41 -8.25 -17.34
CA LEU A 365 -3.97 -8.35 -17.12
C LEU A 365 -3.37 -9.05 -18.34
N ILE A 366 -2.42 -8.41 -19.02
CA ILE A 366 -1.73 -8.94 -20.20
C ILE A 366 -0.27 -9.15 -19.84
N SER A 367 0.23 -10.37 -20.05
CA SER A 367 1.63 -10.69 -19.79
C SER A 367 2.54 -10.33 -20.95
N ASP A 368 3.83 -10.21 -20.65
CA ASP A 368 4.92 -10.10 -21.64
C ASP A 368 4.98 -11.27 -22.64
N SER A 369 4.49 -12.45 -22.24
CA SER A 369 4.32 -13.63 -23.10
C SER A 369 3.05 -13.61 -23.96
N GLY A 370 2.19 -12.59 -23.82
CA GLY A 370 0.91 -12.45 -24.53
C GLY A 370 -0.26 -13.23 -23.92
N SER A 371 -0.05 -13.94 -22.80
CA SER A 371 -1.15 -14.54 -22.03
C SER A 371 -2.00 -13.45 -21.38
N SER A 372 -3.27 -13.73 -21.11
CA SER A 372 -4.12 -12.73 -20.48
C SER A 372 -5.13 -13.33 -19.51
N VAL A 373 -5.39 -12.61 -18.42
CA VAL A 373 -6.43 -12.94 -17.42
C VAL A 373 -7.39 -11.77 -17.31
N GLU A 374 -8.68 -12.06 -17.41
CA GLU A 374 -9.75 -11.07 -17.26
C GLU A 374 -10.26 -11.07 -15.81
N VAL A 375 -10.45 -9.88 -15.25
CA VAL A 375 -10.88 -9.69 -13.86
C VAL A 375 -12.11 -8.79 -13.85
N THR A 376 -13.20 -9.28 -13.27
CA THR A 376 -14.41 -8.47 -13.05
C THR A 376 -14.11 -7.39 -12.02
N VAL A 377 -14.20 -6.13 -12.44
CA VAL A 377 -13.87 -4.98 -11.58
C VAL A 377 -14.47 -3.70 -12.14
N ASP A 378 -15.08 -2.91 -11.27
CA ASP A 378 -15.37 -1.50 -11.50
C ASP A 378 -14.14 -0.64 -11.23
N HIS A 379 -13.21 -0.57 -12.19
CA HIS A 379 -11.97 0.20 -12.05
C HIS A 379 -12.21 1.70 -11.96
N SER A 380 -13.35 2.21 -12.42
CA SER A 380 -13.71 3.63 -12.36
C SER A 380 -13.89 4.12 -10.92
N PHE A 381 -14.18 3.20 -9.99
CA PHE A 381 -14.34 3.49 -8.57
C PHE A 381 -13.23 4.38 -8.00
N VAL A 382 -11.96 4.12 -8.34
CA VAL A 382 -10.82 4.86 -7.76
C VAL A 382 -10.75 6.32 -8.23
N LEU A 383 -11.36 6.65 -9.37
CA LEU A 383 -11.37 8.00 -9.94
C LEU A 383 -12.42 8.92 -9.32
N GLY A 384 -13.30 8.36 -8.46
CA GLY A 384 -14.42 9.07 -7.87
C GLY A 384 -15.53 9.37 -8.86
N ASP A 385 -16.62 9.95 -8.34
CA ASP A 385 -17.71 10.45 -9.19
C ASP A 385 -17.27 11.78 -9.84
N GLU A 386 -17.50 11.94 -11.15
CA GLU A 386 -17.11 13.18 -11.87
C GLU A 386 -17.75 14.46 -11.29
N ASN A 387 -18.85 14.31 -10.54
CA ASN A 387 -19.59 15.41 -9.92
C ASN A 387 -19.03 15.89 -8.57
N CYS A 388 -17.97 15.26 -8.03
CA CYS A 388 -17.29 15.66 -6.80
C CYS A 388 -15.87 16.21 -7.08
N ARG A 389 -15.59 16.65 -8.30
CA ARG A 389 -14.31 17.29 -8.69
C ARG A 389 -14.31 18.79 -8.46
#